data_AF-A0A4Z0JQ87-F1
#
_entry.id   AF-A0A4Z0JQ87-F1
#
_cell.length_a   1.000
_cell.length_b   1.000
_cell.length_c   1.000
_cell.angle_alpha   90.00
_cell.angle_beta   90.00
_cell.angle_gamma   90.00
#
_symmetry.space_group_name_H-M   'P 1'
#
loop_
_entity.id
_entity.type
_entity.pdbx_description
1 polymer ?
#
loop_
_entity_poly.entity_id
_entity_poly.type
_entity_poly.pdbx_seq_one_letter_code
_entity_poly.pdbx_strand_id
1 'polypeptide(L)'
;MKNLVNYAVAYAHKGLSVLPMFNKKPLIKFADQPALNETEIRSLWKKYPFAQIAIRTTDFFVIDIDTADAHGKDGFKSIDEFEHKDLLIPTLEQKTASGGRQMIYFKRKDIDVSQNIGWLPGVDVKAHVNNYIVIAPSEHRGEKYEWLNQNPIVTPSRELIELINQRATGTSHYVGKQTYSTEKTATSELFEEIVNGLGETGGRNNALASFIGGLLFRNVEVETAYELGKLANNNTPKSLPPKEFERTFKSMVNKELKRREMATKIGSRVETKHG
;
A
#
# COMPACT_ATOMS: atom_id res chain seq x y z
N MET A 1 26.46 8.88 -15.65
CA MET A 1 25.85 7.65 -15.11
C MET A 1 26.93 6.62 -14.84
N LYS A 2 26.98 6.08 -13.62
CA LYS A 2 28.01 5.13 -13.17
C LYS A 2 27.46 3.70 -13.27
N ASN A 3 28.28 2.75 -13.72
CA ASN A 3 27.92 1.33 -13.63
C ASN A 3 28.15 0.83 -12.20
N LEU A 4 27.11 0.26 -11.59
CA LEU A 4 27.11 -0.14 -10.18
C LEU A 4 27.26 -1.66 -9.96
N VAL A 5 27.58 -2.44 -11.00
CA VAL A 5 27.60 -3.92 -10.94
C VAL A 5 28.48 -4.47 -9.81
N ASN A 6 29.65 -3.90 -9.57
CA ASN A 6 30.54 -4.39 -8.53
C ASN A 6 29.98 -4.13 -7.11
N TYR A 7 29.22 -3.05 -6.93
CA TYR A 7 28.52 -2.81 -5.66
C TYR A 7 27.35 -3.79 -5.49
N ALA A 8 26.60 -4.04 -6.57
CA ALA A 8 25.53 -5.03 -6.57
C ALA A 8 26.05 -6.43 -6.19
N VAL A 9 27.16 -6.86 -6.78
CA VAL A 9 27.81 -8.13 -6.43
C VAL A 9 28.29 -8.12 -4.97
N ALA A 10 28.92 -7.05 -4.50
CA ALA A 10 29.38 -6.96 -3.12
C ALA A 10 28.23 -7.04 -2.09
N TYR A 11 27.07 -6.44 -2.38
CA TYR A 11 25.88 -6.58 -1.53
C TYR A 11 25.34 -8.01 -1.54
N ALA A 12 25.29 -8.66 -2.71
CA ALA A 12 24.86 -10.05 -2.80
C ALA A 12 25.78 -11.01 -2.05
N HIS A 13 27.10 -10.80 -2.11
CA HIS A 13 28.08 -11.57 -1.31
C HIS A 13 27.92 -11.37 0.20
N LYS A 14 27.36 -10.24 0.63
CA LYS A 14 26.96 -10.00 2.03
C LYS A 14 25.60 -10.62 2.39
N GLY A 15 25.00 -11.41 1.50
CA GLY A 15 23.72 -12.10 1.71
C GLY A 15 22.49 -11.24 1.45
N LEU A 16 22.64 -10.05 0.85
CA LEU A 16 21.50 -9.16 0.59
C LEU A 16 20.87 -9.48 -0.77
N SER A 17 19.54 -9.57 -0.81
CA SER A 17 18.81 -9.83 -2.06
C SER A 17 18.70 -8.57 -2.93
N VAL A 18 19.63 -8.43 -3.88
CA VAL A 18 19.77 -7.28 -4.78
C VAL A 18 18.74 -7.26 -5.90
N LEU A 19 18.32 -6.06 -6.30
CA LEU A 19 17.44 -5.79 -7.45
C LEU A 19 18.00 -4.66 -8.34
N PRO A 20 17.97 -4.82 -9.68
CA PRO A 20 18.24 -3.73 -10.62
C PRO A 20 17.06 -2.77 -10.71
N MET A 21 17.33 -1.47 -10.62
CA MET A 21 16.31 -0.43 -10.52
C MET A 21 16.43 0.64 -11.61
N PHE A 22 15.29 1.13 -12.07
CA PHE A 22 15.17 2.32 -12.92
C PHE A 22 14.05 3.21 -12.38
N ASN A 23 14.33 4.48 -12.10
CA ASN A 23 13.35 5.44 -11.55
C ASN A 23 12.57 4.88 -10.33
N LYS A 24 13.29 4.31 -9.35
CA LYS A 24 12.75 3.65 -8.14
C LYS A 24 11.84 2.44 -8.40
N LYS A 25 11.79 1.91 -9.62
CA LYS A 25 11.05 0.69 -9.99
C LYS A 25 12.00 -0.45 -10.37
N PRO A 26 11.73 -1.70 -9.94
CA PRO A 26 12.53 -2.85 -10.35
C PRO A 26 12.43 -3.09 -11.86
N LEU A 27 13.55 -3.44 -12.47
CA LEU A 27 13.63 -3.81 -13.89
C LEU A 27 13.25 -5.28 -14.14
N ILE A 28 12.99 -6.04 -13.07
CA ILE A 28 12.61 -7.46 -13.09
C ILE A 28 11.43 -7.72 -12.16
N LYS A 29 10.69 -8.79 -12.41
CA LYS A 29 9.78 -9.36 -11.42
C LYS A 29 10.62 -10.03 -10.34
N PHE A 30 10.29 -9.80 -9.07
CA PHE A 30 11.06 -10.30 -7.93
C PHE A 30 10.20 -10.83 -6.78
N ALA A 31 8.91 -10.50 -6.76
CA ALA A 31 8.00 -11.00 -5.73
C ALA A 31 8.01 -12.53 -5.76
N ASP A 32 8.22 -13.12 -4.58
CA ASP A 32 8.25 -14.58 -4.37
C ASP A 32 9.30 -15.32 -5.22
N GLN A 33 10.32 -14.60 -5.73
CA GLN A 33 11.46 -15.17 -6.42
C GLN A 33 12.67 -15.33 -5.47
N PRO A 34 13.59 -16.27 -5.74
CA PRO A 34 14.85 -16.36 -5.01
C PRO A 34 15.73 -15.10 -5.20
N ALA A 35 16.71 -14.92 -4.31
CA ALA A 35 17.72 -13.88 -4.46
C ALA A 35 18.61 -14.16 -5.68
N LEU A 36 19.02 -13.09 -6.37
CA LEU A 36 19.91 -13.20 -7.52
C LEU A 36 21.32 -13.65 -7.10
N ASN A 37 21.91 -14.55 -7.86
CA ASN A 37 23.33 -14.89 -7.74
C ASN A 37 24.22 -13.92 -8.54
N GLU A 38 25.53 -14.00 -8.35
CA GLU A 38 26.50 -13.11 -9.01
C GLU A 38 26.41 -13.15 -10.55
N THR A 39 26.24 -14.34 -11.14
CA THR A 39 26.14 -14.50 -12.60
C THR A 39 24.91 -13.79 -13.15
N GLU A 40 23.77 -13.94 -12.46
CA GLU A 40 22.52 -13.25 -12.81
C GLU A 40 22.65 -11.73 -12.67
N ILE A 41 23.25 -11.25 -11.57
CA ILE A 41 23.51 -9.82 -11.35
C ILE A 41 24.38 -9.25 -12.48
N ARG A 42 25.49 -9.90 -12.82
CA ARG A 42 26.38 -9.45 -13.90
C ARG A 42 25.68 -9.44 -15.25
N SER A 43 24.86 -10.45 -15.53
CA SER A 43 24.04 -10.52 -16.75
C SER A 43 23.03 -9.37 -16.83
N LEU A 44 22.32 -9.09 -15.73
CA LEU A 44 21.37 -7.99 -15.63
C LEU A 44 22.03 -6.62 -15.79
N TRP A 45 23.20 -6.39 -15.19
CA TRP A 45 23.95 -5.13 -15.39
C TRP A 45 24.63 -5.04 -16.75
N LYS A 46 24.86 -6.15 -17.47
CA LYS A 46 25.24 -6.10 -18.89
C LYS A 46 24.06 -5.60 -19.75
N LYS A 47 22.84 -6.04 -19.43
CA LYS A 47 21.61 -5.60 -20.11
C LYS A 47 21.19 -4.18 -19.71
N TYR A 48 21.41 -3.79 -18.45
CA TYR A 48 21.06 -2.50 -17.89
C TYR A 48 22.28 -1.85 -17.21
N PRO A 49 23.25 -1.31 -17.97
CA PRO A 49 24.54 -0.84 -17.43
C PRO A 49 24.47 0.26 -16.38
N PHE A 50 23.36 1.00 -16.33
CA PHE A 50 23.14 2.12 -15.43
C PHE A 50 22.02 1.87 -14.42
N ALA A 51 21.63 0.60 -14.24
CA ALA A 51 20.67 0.23 -13.21
C ALA A 51 21.17 0.65 -11.83
N GLN A 52 20.26 1.27 -11.08
CA GLN A 52 20.44 1.57 -9.67
C GLN A 52 20.22 0.29 -8.85
N ILE A 53 20.59 0.31 -7.57
CA ILE A 53 20.53 -0.87 -6.71
C ILE A 53 19.44 -0.68 -5.66
N ALA A 54 18.57 -1.68 -5.52
CA ALA A 54 17.77 -1.87 -4.32
C ALA A 54 18.10 -3.22 -3.67
N ILE A 55 17.76 -3.34 -2.39
CA ILE A 55 17.80 -4.61 -1.66
C ILE A 55 16.43 -4.90 -1.05
N ARG A 56 15.99 -6.17 -1.10
CA ARG A 56 14.71 -6.60 -0.51
C ARG A 56 14.82 -6.71 1.00
N THR A 57 13.76 -6.34 1.70
CA THR A 57 13.64 -6.44 3.17
C THR A 57 13.28 -7.88 3.61
N THR A 58 14.13 -8.85 3.26
CA THR A 58 13.96 -10.28 3.59
C THR A 58 14.36 -10.55 5.04
N ASP A 59 15.62 -10.29 5.37
CA ASP A 59 16.25 -10.60 6.67
C ASP A 59 16.44 -9.36 7.55
N PHE A 60 16.14 -8.19 7.00
CA PHE A 60 16.17 -6.90 7.68
C PHE A 60 14.88 -6.14 7.42
N PHE A 61 14.61 -5.14 8.25
CA PHE A 61 13.58 -4.14 8.02
C PHE A 61 14.19 -2.75 8.14
N VAL A 62 13.45 -1.74 7.70
CA VAL A 62 13.91 -0.36 7.64
C VAL A 62 12.89 0.55 8.30
N ILE A 63 13.37 1.44 9.17
CA ILE A 63 12.63 2.62 9.60
C ILE A 63 13.03 3.74 8.63
N ASP A 64 12.10 4.16 7.77
CA ASP A 64 12.29 5.14 6.71
C ASP A 64 11.66 6.47 7.14
N ILE A 65 12.51 7.47 7.36
CA ILE A 65 12.18 8.77 7.94
C ILE A 65 12.20 9.81 6.83
N ASP A 66 11.04 10.37 6.53
CA ASP A 66 10.85 11.34 5.47
C ASP A 66 11.09 12.79 5.94
N THR A 67 11.44 13.66 4.99
CA THR A 67 11.53 15.11 5.20
C THR A 67 10.19 15.79 4.94
N ALA A 68 9.92 16.88 5.67
CA ALA A 68 8.73 17.72 5.45
C ALA A 68 8.66 18.27 4.02
N ASP A 69 9.79 18.73 3.47
CA ASP A 69 9.86 19.33 2.14
C ASP A 69 9.49 18.36 1.02
N ALA A 70 9.80 17.06 1.18
CA ALA A 70 9.55 16.06 0.15
C ALA A 70 8.17 15.39 0.30
N HIS A 71 7.62 15.31 1.52
CA HIS A 71 6.47 14.45 1.82
C HIS A 71 5.36 15.11 2.65
N GLY A 72 5.50 16.40 2.99
CA GLY A 72 4.51 17.18 3.73
C GLY A 72 4.35 16.79 5.21
N LYS A 73 5.21 15.90 5.72
CA LYS A 73 5.26 15.45 7.12
C LYS A 73 6.71 15.36 7.56
N ASP A 74 7.02 15.90 8.74
CA ASP A 74 8.37 15.89 9.30
C ASP A 74 8.61 14.62 10.11
N GLY A 75 9.22 13.61 9.48
CA GLY A 75 9.57 12.36 10.15
C GLY A 75 10.63 12.54 11.23
N PHE A 76 11.56 13.49 11.05
CA PHE A 76 12.62 13.75 12.02
C PHE A 76 12.05 14.30 13.32
N LYS A 77 11.14 15.28 13.21
CA LYS A 77 10.38 15.77 14.36
C LYS A 77 9.62 14.64 15.06
N SER A 78 8.97 13.76 14.29
CA SER A 78 8.21 12.64 14.86
C SER A 78 9.10 11.64 15.61
N ILE A 79 10.33 11.42 15.16
CA ILE A 79 11.32 10.61 15.89
C ILE A 79 11.81 11.34 17.16
N ASP A 80 12.04 12.65 17.10
CA ASP A 80 12.48 13.43 18.24
C ASP A 80 11.44 13.48 19.37
N GLU A 81 10.16 13.51 19.00
CA GLU A 81 9.00 13.50 19.90
C GLU A 81 8.55 12.08 20.29
N PHE A 82 9.12 11.04 19.68
CA PHE A 82 8.76 9.66 19.99
C PHE A 82 9.19 9.30 21.42
N GLU A 83 8.21 8.97 22.26
CA GLU A 83 8.41 8.68 23.68
C GLU A 83 9.45 7.57 23.92
N HIS A 84 9.46 6.55 23.05
CA HIS A 84 10.37 5.40 23.13
C HIS A 84 11.56 5.49 22.17
N LYS A 85 12.02 6.71 21.83
CA LYS A 85 13.15 6.90 20.90
C LYS A 85 14.47 6.30 21.38
N ASP A 86 14.62 6.07 22.67
CA ASP A 86 15.73 5.33 23.28
C ASP A 86 15.81 3.87 22.82
N LEU A 87 14.70 3.28 22.37
CA LEU A 87 14.68 1.95 21.76
C LEU A 87 15.25 1.92 20.33
N LEU A 88 15.37 3.08 19.67
CA LEU A 88 15.98 3.24 18.34
C LEU A 88 17.50 3.29 18.45
N ILE A 89 18.09 2.16 18.85
CA ILE A 89 19.54 2.04 19.07
C ILE A 89 20.34 2.31 17.77
N PRO A 90 21.55 2.89 17.86
CA PRO A 90 22.38 3.15 16.68
C PRO A 90 22.61 1.90 15.83
N THR A 91 22.39 2.05 14.52
CA THR A 91 22.55 0.98 13.52
C THR A 91 23.11 1.55 12.23
N LEU A 92 23.26 0.74 11.19
CA LEU A 92 23.63 1.22 9.86
C LEU A 92 22.55 2.17 9.31
N GLU A 93 22.96 3.38 8.93
CA GLU A 93 22.06 4.41 8.43
C GLU A 93 22.49 4.94 7.06
N GLN A 94 21.52 5.27 6.21
CA GLN A 94 21.75 6.01 4.98
C GLN A 94 20.81 7.22 4.84
N LYS A 95 21.30 8.23 4.14
CA LYS A 95 20.52 9.34 3.61
C LYS A 95 19.83 8.90 2.33
N THR A 96 18.56 9.26 2.15
CA THR A 96 17.82 9.02 0.91
C THR A 96 18.02 10.17 -0.08
N ALA A 97 17.76 9.92 -1.36
CA ALA A 97 17.84 10.95 -2.39
C ALA A 97 16.86 12.14 -2.20
N SER A 98 15.84 12.01 -1.36
CA SER A 98 14.93 13.12 -0.97
C SER A 98 15.37 13.85 0.30
N GLY A 99 16.54 13.50 0.87
CA GLY A 99 17.06 14.08 2.11
C GLY A 99 16.57 13.40 3.38
N GLY A 100 15.75 12.36 3.28
CA GLY A 100 15.31 11.53 4.41
C GLY A 100 16.42 10.64 4.96
N ARG A 101 16.09 9.80 5.93
CA ARG A 101 17.00 8.88 6.62
C ARG A 101 16.41 7.48 6.72
N GLN A 102 17.21 6.47 6.46
CA GLN A 102 16.83 5.06 6.65
C GLN A 102 17.72 4.41 7.70
N MET A 103 17.11 3.90 8.76
CA MET A 103 17.76 3.08 9.78
C MET A 103 17.49 1.60 9.47
N ILE A 104 18.55 0.80 9.34
CA ILE A 104 18.45 -0.60 8.91
C ILE A 104 18.66 -1.53 10.11
N TYR A 105 17.74 -2.45 10.35
CA TYR A 105 17.79 -3.39 11.48
C TYR A 105 17.60 -4.83 11.01
N PHE A 106 18.33 -5.79 11.60
CA PHE A 106 18.04 -7.20 11.39
C PHE A 106 16.69 -7.59 11.99
N LYS A 107 15.98 -8.50 11.32
CA LYS A 107 14.77 -9.10 11.87
C LYS A 107 15.12 -10.05 13.01
N ARG A 108 14.27 -10.06 14.03
CA ARG A 108 14.37 -11.01 15.14
C ARG A 108 13.88 -12.39 14.69
N LYS A 109 14.46 -13.45 15.26
CA LYS A 109 14.03 -14.84 15.00
C LYS A 109 12.84 -15.27 15.86
N ASP A 110 12.63 -14.58 16.99
CA ASP A 110 11.62 -14.91 18.00
C ASP A 110 10.33 -14.09 17.87
N ILE A 111 10.29 -13.09 16.99
CA ILE A 111 9.12 -12.26 16.72
C ILE A 111 9.21 -11.64 15.32
N ASP A 112 8.12 -11.72 14.56
CA ASP A 112 8.02 -11.08 13.25
C ASP A 112 7.79 -9.58 13.39
N VAL A 113 8.30 -8.79 12.44
CA VAL A 113 8.05 -7.35 12.34
C VAL A 113 7.09 -7.06 11.20
N SER A 114 6.02 -6.32 11.48
CA SER A 114 4.99 -5.97 10.52
C SER A 114 5.43 -4.79 9.65
N GLN A 115 5.01 -4.79 8.38
CA GLN A 115 5.04 -3.58 7.57
C GLN A 115 4.03 -2.58 8.13
N ASN A 116 4.48 -1.35 8.43
CA ASN A 116 3.64 -0.29 8.98
C ASN A 116 3.94 1.03 8.26
N ILE A 117 3.13 1.36 7.25
CA ILE A 117 3.27 2.61 6.49
C ILE A 117 2.55 3.72 7.25
N GLY A 118 3.26 4.79 7.58
CA GLY A 118 2.80 5.83 8.50
C GLY A 118 2.77 5.38 9.97
N TRP A 119 3.77 4.60 10.40
CA TRP A 119 3.93 4.18 11.80
C TRP A 119 3.95 5.39 12.74
N LEU A 120 4.72 6.42 12.37
CA LEU A 120 4.60 7.78 12.91
C LEU A 120 4.37 8.74 11.74
N PRO A 121 3.92 9.99 11.98
CA PRO A 121 3.81 10.98 10.91
C PRO A 121 5.15 11.18 10.17
N GLY A 122 5.23 10.78 8.90
CA GLY A 122 6.47 10.88 8.11
C GLY A 122 7.51 9.80 8.45
N VAL A 123 7.11 8.70 9.12
CA VAL A 123 7.97 7.55 9.40
C VAL A 123 7.27 6.26 8.99
N ASP A 124 7.90 5.51 8.09
CA ASP A 124 7.44 4.20 7.64
C ASP A 124 8.30 3.07 8.23
N VAL A 125 7.68 1.92 8.49
CA VAL A 125 8.37 0.65 8.71
C VAL A 125 8.20 -0.25 7.49
N LYS A 126 9.31 -0.49 6.78
CA LYS A 126 9.38 -1.37 5.60
C LYS A 126 9.96 -2.72 5.99
N ALA A 127 9.11 -3.74 6.08
CA ALA A 127 9.46 -5.04 6.64
C ALA A 127 9.01 -6.25 5.78
N HIS A 128 8.09 -6.05 4.82
CA HIS A 128 7.56 -7.16 4.04
C HIS A 128 8.64 -7.78 3.12
N VAL A 129 8.65 -9.10 2.95
CA VAL A 129 9.68 -9.81 2.13
C VAL A 129 9.68 -9.41 0.64
N ASN A 130 8.55 -8.89 0.16
CA ASN A 130 8.38 -8.33 -1.19
C ASN A 130 8.49 -6.79 -1.23
N ASN A 131 8.93 -6.16 -0.14
CA ASN A 131 9.31 -4.76 -0.15
C ASN A 131 10.83 -4.62 -0.37
N TYR A 132 11.29 -3.42 -0.72
CA TYR A 132 12.68 -3.13 -1.01
C TYR A 132 13.01 -1.67 -0.68
N ILE A 133 14.29 -1.39 -0.46
CA ILE A 133 14.82 -0.03 -0.38
C ILE A 133 15.92 0.18 -1.43
N VAL A 134 15.97 1.36 -2.04
CA VAL A 134 17.11 1.77 -2.87
C VAL A 134 18.28 2.08 -1.94
N ILE A 135 19.48 1.63 -2.28
CA ILE A 135 20.64 1.67 -1.38
C ILE A 135 21.81 2.43 -2.00
N ALA A 136 22.64 3.05 -1.17
CA ALA A 136 23.88 3.67 -1.61
C ALA A 136 24.75 2.68 -2.42
N PRO A 137 25.49 3.13 -3.46
CA PRO A 137 25.66 4.51 -3.92
C PRO A 137 24.67 4.90 -5.04
N SER A 138 23.44 4.37 -5.02
CA SER A 138 22.44 4.67 -6.05
C SER A 138 22.06 6.15 -6.09
N GLU A 139 21.50 6.60 -7.21
CA GLU A 139 21.01 7.97 -7.41
C GLU A 139 19.57 8.00 -7.93
N HIS A 140 18.87 9.10 -7.64
CA HIS A 140 17.55 9.40 -8.18
C HIS A 140 17.46 10.89 -8.53
N ARG A 141 17.20 11.20 -9.80
CA ARG A 141 17.09 12.58 -10.31
C ARG A 141 18.32 13.46 -9.98
N GLY A 142 19.51 12.87 -9.98
CA GLY A 142 20.77 13.56 -9.67
C GLY A 142 21.18 13.51 -8.20
N GLU A 143 20.23 13.25 -7.29
CA GLU A 143 20.49 13.15 -5.86
C GLU A 143 20.86 11.72 -5.45
N LYS A 144 21.79 11.58 -4.51
CA LYS A 144 22.39 10.28 -4.14
C LYS A 144 21.82 9.72 -2.86
N TYR A 145 21.81 8.40 -2.78
CA TYR A 145 21.76 7.66 -1.53
C TYR A 145 23.17 7.54 -0.98
N GLU A 146 23.36 7.87 0.29
CA GLU A 146 24.68 7.96 0.92
C GLU A 146 24.68 7.33 2.31
N TRP A 147 25.65 6.47 2.61
CA TRP A 147 25.84 5.94 3.95
C TRP A 147 26.19 7.09 4.91
N LEU A 148 25.42 7.23 6.00
CA LEU A 148 25.64 8.26 7.03
C LEU A 148 26.66 7.81 8.06
N ASN A 149 26.82 6.51 8.24
CA ASN A 149 27.75 5.90 9.18
C ASN A 149 28.29 4.58 8.63
N GLN A 150 29.18 3.93 9.39
CA GLN A 150 29.71 2.59 9.11
C GLN A 150 29.37 1.60 10.23
N ASN A 151 28.30 1.87 10.98
CA ASN A 151 27.88 1.00 12.07
C ASN A 151 27.46 -0.37 11.51
N PRO A 152 27.62 -1.47 12.27
CA PRO A 152 27.00 -2.73 11.90
C PRO A 152 25.48 -2.59 11.93
N ILE A 153 24.79 -3.40 11.12
CA ILE A 153 23.34 -3.61 11.28
C ILE A 153 23.15 -4.36 12.60
N VAL A 154 22.29 -3.85 13.47
CA VAL A 154 21.99 -4.47 14.77
C VAL A 154 20.61 -5.14 14.77
N THR A 155 20.41 -6.08 15.69
CA THR A 155 19.09 -6.64 15.98
C THR A 155 18.45 -5.80 17.10
N PRO A 156 17.24 -5.26 16.93
CA PRO A 156 16.62 -4.39 17.93
C PRO A 156 16.09 -5.18 19.12
N SER A 157 15.68 -4.48 20.18
CA SER A 157 14.98 -5.07 21.31
C SER A 157 13.65 -5.69 20.88
N ARG A 158 13.17 -6.68 21.64
CA ARG A 158 11.84 -7.26 21.43
C ARG A 158 10.75 -6.20 21.61
N GLU A 159 10.91 -5.33 22.60
CA GLU A 159 10.01 -4.22 22.92
C GLU A 159 9.79 -3.27 21.74
N LEU A 160 10.85 -2.91 20.98
CA LEU A 160 10.68 -2.10 19.77
C LEU A 160 9.81 -2.81 18.73
N ILE A 161 10.00 -4.11 18.53
CA ILE A 161 9.20 -4.88 17.57
C ILE A 161 7.75 -4.98 18.04
N GLU A 162 7.51 -5.16 19.34
CA GLU A 162 6.17 -5.15 19.93
C GLU A 162 5.48 -3.79 19.72
N LEU A 163 6.17 -2.67 19.91
CA LEU A 163 5.66 -1.32 19.64
C LEU A 163 5.36 -1.08 18.16
N ILE A 164 6.22 -1.55 17.25
CA ILE A 164 5.99 -1.46 15.80
C ILE A 164 4.75 -2.26 15.39
N ASN A 165 4.59 -3.45 15.99
CA ASN A 165 3.50 -4.38 15.71
C ASN A 165 2.19 -4.02 16.40
N GLN A 166 2.23 -3.17 17.44
CA GLN A 166 1.05 -2.54 17.99
C GLN A 166 0.43 -1.71 16.88
N ARG A 167 -0.50 -2.31 16.15
CA ARG A 167 -1.54 -1.56 15.47
C ARG A 167 -2.11 -0.66 16.55
N ALA A 168 -2.26 0.64 16.27
CA ALA A 168 -3.08 1.48 17.10
C ALA A 168 -4.40 0.73 17.30
N THR A 169 -4.55 0.10 18.47
CA THR A 169 -5.83 -0.40 18.92
C THR A 169 -6.58 0.88 19.12
N GLY A 170 -7.28 1.31 18.07
CA GLY A 170 -8.23 2.37 18.18
C GLY A 170 -9.28 1.89 19.17
N THR A 171 -9.05 2.11 20.46
CA THR A 171 -10.11 2.53 21.37
C THR A 171 -10.59 3.88 20.85
N SER A 172 -11.27 3.85 19.70
CA SER A 172 -11.88 5.01 19.09
C SER A 172 -13.15 5.28 19.87
N HIS A 173 -13.04 6.06 20.94
CA HIS A 173 -14.08 7.02 21.21
C HIS A 173 -14.09 7.98 20.02
N TYR A 174 -15.18 7.98 19.25
CA TYR A 174 -15.37 8.90 18.13
C TYR A 174 -15.11 10.35 18.59
N VAL A 175 -13.97 10.93 18.20
CA VAL A 175 -13.73 12.37 18.30
C VAL A 175 -13.78 12.92 16.88
N GLY A 176 -14.94 13.50 16.54
CA GLY A 176 -15.20 14.08 15.24
C GLY A 176 -14.33 15.30 14.98
N LYS A 177 -13.23 15.09 14.25
CA LYS A 177 -12.71 15.98 13.19
C LYS A 177 -11.38 15.42 12.70
N GLN A 178 -11.43 14.69 11.60
CA GLN A 178 -10.27 14.40 10.78
C GLN A 178 -10.54 15.03 9.41
N THR A 179 -9.73 16.02 9.04
CA THR A 179 -9.74 16.61 7.70
C THR A 179 -9.06 15.64 6.74
N TYR A 180 -9.84 14.74 6.16
CA TYR A 180 -9.44 13.95 5.01
C TYR A 180 -9.49 14.79 3.73
N SER A 181 -8.89 14.28 2.64
CA SER A 181 -9.09 14.81 1.29
C SER A 181 -10.56 15.11 1.04
N THR A 182 -10.88 16.28 0.49
CA THR A 182 -12.25 16.66 0.13
C THR A 182 -12.77 15.89 -1.08
N GLU A 183 -11.92 15.13 -1.77
CA GLU A 183 -12.30 14.36 -2.95
C GLU A 183 -12.96 13.04 -2.55
N LYS A 184 -14.25 12.92 -2.87
CA LYS A 184 -15.01 11.68 -2.70
C LYS A 184 -14.79 10.76 -3.88
N THR A 185 -14.59 9.48 -3.60
CA THR A 185 -14.62 8.41 -4.60
C THR A 185 -16.02 7.82 -4.69
N ALA A 186 -16.35 7.20 -5.82
CA ALA A 186 -17.62 6.47 -5.96
C ALA A 186 -17.79 5.34 -4.93
N THR A 187 -16.71 4.88 -4.28
CA THR A 187 -16.78 3.86 -3.21
C THR A 187 -17.01 4.51 -1.85
N SER A 188 -16.41 5.67 -1.56
CA SER A 188 -16.70 6.40 -0.32
C SER A 188 -18.12 6.94 -0.30
N GLU A 189 -18.63 7.43 -1.43
CA GLU A 189 -20.03 7.86 -1.56
C GLU A 189 -20.99 6.70 -1.29
N LEU A 190 -20.70 5.52 -1.83
CA LEU A 190 -21.51 4.33 -1.62
C LEU A 190 -21.55 3.93 -0.13
N PHE A 191 -20.42 3.99 0.60
CA PHE A 191 -20.44 3.72 2.04
C PHE A 191 -21.19 4.80 2.83
N GLU A 192 -21.06 6.06 2.43
CA GLU A 192 -21.76 7.17 3.06
C GLU A 192 -23.28 7.11 2.83
N GLU A 193 -23.76 6.68 1.65
CA GLU A 193 -25.18 6.51 1.34
C GLU A 193 -25.88 5.47 2.23
N ILE A 194 -25.14 4.48 2.75
CA ILE A 194 -25.68 3.53 3.73
C ILE A 194 -26.14 4.27 4.99
N VAL A 195 -25.36 5.26 5.43
CA VAL A 195 -25.59 5.99 6.69
C VAL A 195 -26.48 7.22 6.47
N ASN A 196 -26.20 7.97 5.41
CA ASN A 196 -26.85 9.25 5.12
C ASN A 196 -28.14 9.10 4.32
N GLY A 197 -28.41 7.89 3.81
CA GLY A 197 -29.56 7.59 2.96
C GLY A 197 -29.43 8.12 1.53
N LEU A 198 -30.53 8.04 0.79
CA LEU A 198 -30.61 8.22 -0.66
C LEU A 198 -30.98 9.67 -1.07
N GLY A 199 -30.71 10.65 -0.21
CA GLY A 199 -30.96 12.08 -0.43
C GLY A 199 -32.34 12.60 0.02
N GLU A 200 -32.48 13.93 0.07
CA GLU A 200 -33.56 14.60 0.79
C GLU A 200 -34.85 14.84 -0.02
N THR A 201 -34.79 15.13 -1.34
CA THR A 201 -35.99 15.37 -2.17
C THR A 201 -35.78 15.09 -3.67
N GLY A 202 -36.77 14.44 -4.32
CA GLY A 202 -36.72 14.08 -5.75
C GLY A 202 -35.68 12.99 -6.07
N GLY A 203 -35.86 12.22 -7.14
CA GLY A 203 -34.78 11.33 -7.65
C GLY A 203 -34.36 10.10 -6.81
N ARG A 204 -34.97 9.82 -5.65
CA ARG A 204 -34.62 8.68 -4.78
C ARG A 204 -34.62 7.30 -5.46
N ASN A 205 -35.49 7.09 -6.44
CA ASN A 205 -35.45 5.88 -7.28
C ASN A 205 -34.16 5.79 -8.09
N ASN A 206 -33.70 6.91 -8.63
CA ASN A 206 -32.44 6.97 -9.36
C ASN A 206 -31.25 6.80 -8.42
N ALA A 207 -31.31 7.39 -7.23
CA ALA A 207 -30.30 7.19 -6.19
C ALA A 207 -30.21 5.71 -5.77
N LEU A 208 -31.35 5.08 -5.45
CA LEU A 208 -31.41 3.64 -5.15
C LEU A 208 -30.90 2.81 -6.34
N ALA A 209 -31.28 3.15 -7.57
CA ALA A 209 -30.81 2.44 -8.76
C ALA A 209 -29.28 2.54 -8.92
N SER A 210 -28.71 3.73 -8.74
CA SER A 210 -27.27 3.97 -8.78
C SER A 210 -26.54 3.24 -7.65
N PHE A 211 -27.08 3.27 -6.44
CA PHE A 211 -26.54 2.58 -5.27
C PHE A 211 -26.48 1.06 -5.47
N ILE A 212 -27.62 0.45 -5.83
CA ILE A 212 -27.70 -1.00 -6.10
C ILE A 212 -26.82 -1.38 -7.31
N GLY A 213 -26.82 -0.57 -8.37
CA GLY A 213 -25.95 -0.79 -9.52
C GLY A 213 -24.47 -0.73 -9.15
N GLY A 214 -24.08 0.21 -8.28
CA GLY A 214 -22.71 0.38 -7.79
C GLY A 214 -22.24 -0.78 -6.93
N LEU A 215 -23.13 -1.34 -6.10
CA LEU A 215 -22.89 -2.55 -5.29
C LEU A 215 -22.66 -3.78 -6.20
N LEU A 216 -23.60 -4.03 -7.11
CA LEU A 216 -23.57 -5.18 -8.00
C LEU A 216 -22.39 -5.13 -8.99
N PHE A 217 -22.02 -3.93 -9.47
CA PHE A 217 -20.85 -3.72 -10.31
C PHE A 217 -19.55 -4.11 -9.59
N ARG A 218 -19.47 -3.88 -8.27
CA ARG A 218 -18.34 -4.25 -7.41
C ARG A 218 -18.41 -5.69 -6.90
N ASN A 219 -19.29 -6.50 -7.48
CA ASN A 219 -19.48 -7.91 -7.14
C ASN A 219 -19.93 -8.16 -5.70
N VAL A 220 -20.71 -7.23 -5.12
CA VAL A 220 -21.47 -7.52 -3.90
C VAL A 220 -22.60 -8.49 -4.23
N GLU A 221 -22.75 -9.54 -3.43
CA GLU A 221 -23.79 -10.55 -3.61
C GLU A 221 -25.20 -9.94 -3.54
N VAL A 222 -26.14 -10.50 -4.30
CA VAL A 222 -27.49 -9.91 -4.50
C VAL A 222 -28.21 -9.74 -3.16
N GLU A 223 -28.15 -10.75 -2.29
CA GLU A 223 -28.75 -10.73 -0.96
C GLU A 223 -28.12 -9.65 -0.08
N THR A 224 -26.80 -9.50 -0.14
CA THR A 224 -26.09 -8.45 0.62
C THR A 224 -26.46 -7.06 0.07
N ALA A 225 -26.54 -6.91 -1.26
CA ALA A 225 -26.96 -5.66 -1.88
C ALA A 225 -28.41 -5.29 -1.53
N TYR A 226 -29.28 -6.29 -1.35
CA TYR A 226 -30.66 -6.09 -0.89
C TYR A 226 -30.71 -5.54 0.53
N GLU A 227 -29.96 -6.13 1.46
CA GLU A 227 -29.90 -5.65 2.86
C GLU A 227 -29.29 -4.24 2.95
N LEU A 228 -28.21 -3.98 2.22
CA LEU A 228 -27.60 -2.65 2.15
C LEU A 228 -28.56 -1.62 1.55
N GLY A 229 -29.31 -2.00 0.51
CA GLY A 229 -30.37 -1.18 -0.08
C GLY A 229 -31.44 -0.81 0.93
N LYS A 230 -31.92 -1.79 1.71
CA LYS A 230 -32.92 -1.54 2.77
C LYS A 230 -32.37 -0.62 3.84
N LEU A 231 -31.12 -0.81 4.26
CA LEU A 231 -30.48 0.02 5.26
C LEU A 231 -30.38 1.48 4.80
N ALA A 232 -29.88 1.73 3.58
CA ALA A 232 -29.83 3.07 3.00
C ALA A 232 -31.23 3.70 2.85
N ASN A 233 -32.22 2.93 2.38
CA ASN A 233 -33.59 3.42 2.24
C ASN A 233 -34.23 3.77 3.60
N ASN A 234 -34.00 2.97 4.64
CA ASN A 234 -34.50 3.22 6.00
C ASN A 234 -33.85 4.46 6.64
N ASN A 235 -32.58 4.71 6.32
CA ASN A 235 -31.86 5.90 6.77
C ASN A 235 -32.21 7.15 5.93
N THR A 236 -33.10 7.04 4.94
CA THR A 236 -33.56 8.17 4.14
C THR A 236 -34.77 8.83 4.79
N PRO A 237 -34.76 10.14 5.12
CA PRO A 237 -35.85 10.82 5.84
C PRO A 237 -37.24 10.68 5.18
N LYS A 238 -37.29 10.59 3.84
CA LYS A 238 -38.51 10.25 3.07
C LYS A 238 -38.25 9.00 2.23
N SER A 239 -38.11 7.87 2.92
CA SER A 239 -37.84 6.56 2.34
C SER A 239 -38.83 6.18 1.24
N LEU A 240 -38.39 5.39 0.27
CA LEU A 240 -39.26 4.81 -0.74
C LEU A 240 -40.22 3.81 -0.08
N PRO A 241 -41.51 3.79 -0.45
CA PRO A 241 -42.44 2.75 -0.04
C PRO A 241 -41.94 1.36 -0.47
N PRO A 242 -42.28 0.28 0.26
CA PRO A 242 -41.77 -1.07 -0.03
C PRO A 242 -41.95 -1.50 -1.49
N LYS A 243 -43.12 -1.24 -2.09
CA LYS A 243 -43.39 -1.57 -3.50
C LYS A 243 -42.46 -0.87 -4.48
N GLU A 244 -42.09 0.37 -4.19
CA GLU A 244 -41.25 1.19 -5.05
C GLU A 244 -39.77 0.81 -4.91
N PHE A 245 -39.34 0.53 -3.68
CA PHE A 245 -38.04 -0.07 -3.39
C PHE A 245 -37.86 -1.40 -4.13
N GLU A 246 -38.80 -2.33 -3.96
CA GLU A 246 -38.79 -3.66 -4.60
C GLU A 246 -38.71 -3.57 -6.12
N ARG A 247 -39.49 -2.68 -6.72
CA ARG A 247 -39.49 -2.46 -8.18
C ARG A 247 -38.12 -2.00 -8.67
N THR A 248 -37.51 -1.04 -7.98
CA THR A 248 -36.21 -0.48 -8.35
C THR A 248 -35.10 -1.50 -8.16
N PHE A 249 -35.09 -2.22 -7.04
CA PHE A 249 -34.12 -3.28 -6.76
C PHE A 249 -34.16 -4.39 -7.82
N LYS A 250 -35.35 -4.93 -8.12
CA LYS A 250 -35.53 -5.97 -9.13
C LYS A 250 -35.09 -5.51 -10.53
N SER A 251 -35.36 -4.25 -10.87
CA SER A 251 -34.90 -3.67 -12.14
C SER A 251 -33.37 -3.71 -12.27
N MET A 252 -32.65 -3.35 -11.21
CA MET A 252 -31.18 -3.33 -11.21
C MET A 252 -30.57 -4.72 -11.23
N VAL A 253 -31.11 -5.67 -10.46
CA VAL A 253 -30.67 -7.07 -10.49
C VAL A 253 -30.85 -7.66 -11.88
N ASN A 254 -32.02 -7.47 -12.51
CA ASN A 254 -32.28 -7.97 -13.85
C ASN A 254 -31.32 -7.36 -14.90
N LYS A 255 -30.96 -6.09 -14.75
CA LYS A 255 -29.99 -5.41 -15.62
C LYS A 255 -28.59 -5.98 -15.44
N GLU A 256 -28.17 -6.25 -14.21
CA GLU A 256 -26.88 -6.86 -13.89
C GLU A 256 -26.78 -8.29 -14.42
N LEU A 257 -27.80 -9.13 -14.21
CA LEU A 257 -27.83 -10.50 -14.71
C LEU A 257 -27.65 -10.55 -16.23
N LYS A 258 -28.37 -9.69 -16.96
CA LYS A 258 -28.20 -9.55 -18.42
C LYS A 258 -26.79 -9.11 -18.79
N ARG A 259 -26.17 -8.21 -18.04
CA ARG A 259 -24.77 -7.78 -18.27
C ARG A 259 -23.81 -8.94 -18.10
N ARG A 260 -23.95 -9.73 -17.02
CA ARG A 260 -23.11 -10.89 -16.72
C ARG A 260 -23.27 -11.98 -17.80
N GLU A 261 -24.50 -12.29 -18.20
CA GLU A 261 -24.77 -13.24 -19.30
C GLU A 261 -24.13 -12.81 -20.62
N MET A 262 -24.19 -11.52 -20.95
CA MET A 262 -23.54 -10.98 -22.15
C MET A 262 -22.02 -11.07 -22.05
N ALA A 263 -21.43 -10.76 -20.90
CA ALA A 263 -19.98 -10.88 -20.68
C ALA A 263 -19.51 -12.33 -20.84
N THR A 264 -20.25 -13.30 -20.30
CA THR A 264 -19.97 -14.74 -20.45
C THR A 264 -20.07 -15.20 -21.91
N LYS A 265 -21.10 -14.75 -22.65
CA LYS A 265 -21.27 -15.05 -24.09
C LYS A 265 -20.18 -14.44 -24.98
N ILE A 266 -19.63 -13.28 -24.59
CA ILE A 266 -18.51 -12.65 -25.29
C ILE A 266 -17.21 -13.43 -25.00
N GLY A 267 -16.95 -13.78 -23.74
CA GLY A 267 -15.79 -14.58 -23.36
C GLY A 267 -15.70 -15.91 -24.11
N SER A 268 -16.80 -16.66 -24.19
CA SER A 268 -16.84 -17.94 -24.91
C SER A 268 -16.68 -17.83 -26.44
N ARG A 269 -17.04 -16.70 -27.04
CA ARG A 269 -16.82 -16.39 -28.46
C ARG A 269 -15.38 -16.00 -28.80
N VAL A 270 -14.62 -15.50 -27.82
CA VAL A 270 -13.20 -15.16 -28.00
C VAL A 270 -12.32 -16.40 -27.89
N GLU A 271 -12.65 -17.32 -26.99
CA GLU A 271 -11.97 -18.61 -26.82
C GLU A 271 -12.13 -19.53 -28.05
N THR A 272 -13.29 -19.53 -28.71
CA THR A 272 -13.56 -20.35 -29.90
C THR A 272 -12.92 -19.85 -31.20
N LYS A 273 -12.32 -18.65 -31.22
CA LYS A 273 -11.59 -18.12 -32.39
C LYS A 273 -10.07 -18.35 -32.35
N HIS A 274 -9.56 -18.90 -31.26
CA HIS A 274 -8.13 -19.17 -31.05
C HIS A 274 -7.84 -20.67 -30.85
N GLY A 275 -8.81 -21.54 -31.17
CA GLY A 275 -8.68 -23.00 -31.21
C GLY A 275 -8.77 -23.53 -32.63
#